data_AF-A0A9X5FBW0-F1
#
_entry.id   AF-A0A9X5FBW0-F1
#
_cell.length_a   1.000
_cell.length_b   1.000
_cell.length_c   1.000
_cell.angle_alpha   90.00
_cell.angle_beta   90.00
_cell.angle_gamma   90.00
#
_symmetry.space_group_name_H-M   'P 1'
#
loop_
_entity.id
_entity.type
_entity.pdbx_description
1 polymer ?
#
loop_
_entity_poly.entity_id
_entity_poly.type
_entity_poly.pdbx_seq_one_letter_code
_entity_poly.pdbx_strand_id
1 'polypeptide(L)' 'MNAAELGISLAKVIAVGLVLGAGLPAIFAIGIRSTAMVETGPDGVDRMTAAGRVRAVACFGVVLAAVAAGIVWIVSGGH' A
#
# COMPACT_ATOMS: atom_id res chain seq x y z
N MET A 1 16.41 26.81 -19.23
CA MET A 1 16.16 26.01 -18.01
C MET A 1 17.31 26.23 -17.05
N ASN A 2 17.07 26.88 -15.92
CA ASN A 2 18.13 27.16 -14.93
C ASN A 2 18.26 25.97 -13.95
N ALA A 3 19.42 25.77 -13.32
CA ALA A 3 19.67 24.60 -12.45
C ALA A 3 18.62 24.42 -11.32
N ALA A 4 18.07 25.53 -10.83
CA ALA A 4 16.98 25.53 -9.86
C ALA A 4 15.70 24.83 -10.37
N GLU A 5 15.31 25.02 -11.63
CA GLU A 5 14.11 24.39 -12.20
C GLU A 5 14.30 22.89 -12.44
N LEU A 6 15.51 22.48 -12.83
CA LEU A 6 15.90 21.07 -12.92
C LEU A 6 15.81 20.40 -11.55
N GLY A 7 16.35 21.05 -10.50
CA GLY A 7 16.29 20.54 -9.13
C GLY A 7 14.86 20.35 -8.62
N ILE A 8 13.99 21.33 -8.85
CA ILE A 8 12.57 21.26 -8.45
C ILE A 8 11.83 20.14 -9.19
N SER A 9 12.08 19.98 -10.50
CA SER A 9 11.44 18.95 -11.32
C SER A 9 11.83 17.54 -10.87
N LEU A 10 13.13 17.31 -10.60
CA LEU A 10 13.62 16.03 -10.10
C LEU A 10 13.07 15.70 -8.73
N ALA A 11 13.08 16.67 -7.81
CA ALA A 11 12.51 16.48 -6.47
C ALA A 11 11.03 16.07 -6.53
N LYS A 12 10.26 16.66 -7.46
CA LYS A 12 8.85 16.31 -7.67
C LYS A 12 8.68 14.88 -8.16
N VAL A 13 9.48 14.44 -9.14
CA VAL A 13 9.42 13.05 -9.66
C VAL A 13 9.83 12.06 -8.59
N ILE A 14 10.90 12.34 -7.83
CA ILE A 14 11.33 11.47 -6.72
C ILE A 14 10.23 11.37 -5.66
N ALA A 15 9.63 12.49 -5.27
CA ALA A 15 8.56 12.49 -4.27
C ALA A 15 7.36 11.66 -4.76
N VAL A 16 6.90 11.86 -5.98
CA VAL A 16 5.78 11.11 -6.56
C VAL A 16 6.13 9.63 -6.70
N GLY A 17 7.32 9.31 -7.22
CA GLY A 17 7.80 7.93 -7.38
C GLY A 17 7.96 7.20 -6.06
N LEU A 18 8.37 7.90 -4.99
CA LEU A 18 8.52 7.32 -3.66
C LEU A 18 7.15 7.13 -2.99
N VAL A 19 6.23 8.08 -3.12
CA VAL A 19 4.86 7.94 -2.61
C VAL A 19 4.11 6.82 -3.33
N LEU A 20 4.12 6.80 -4.67
CA LEU A 20 3.41 5.78 -5.44
C LEU A 20 4.11 4.42 -5.41
N GLY A 21 5.45 4.41 -5.45
CA GLY A 21 6.24 3.18 -5.46
C GLY A 21 6.36 2.54 -4.08
N ALA A 22 6.77 3.29 -3.05
CA ALA A 22 7.00 2.77 -1.71
C ALA A 22 5.78 2.88 -0.77
N GLY A 23 4.80 3.74 -1.08
CA GLY A 23 3.56 3.84 -0.30
C GLY A 23 2.70 2.57 -0.38
N LEU A 24 2.62 1.94 -1.56
CA LEU A 24 1.93 0.65 -1.75
C LEU A 24 2.53 -0.49 -0.88
N PRO A 25 3.86 -0.73 -0.92
CA PRO A 25 4.54 -1.65 0.00
C PRO A 25 4.32 -1.32 1.48
N ALA A 26 4.30 -0.04 1.86
CA ALA A 26 4.05 0.36 3.24
C ALA A 26 2.63 -0.02 3.70
N ILE A 27 1.60 0.20 2.88
CA ILE A 27 0.21 -0.22 3.16
C ILE A 27 0.13 -1.75 3.28
N PHE A 28 0.80 -2.47 2.38
CA PHE A 28 0.86 -3.93 2.43
C PHE A 28 1.49 -4.43 3.74
N ALA A 29 2.58 -3.81 4.19
CA ALA A 29 3.23 -4.13 5.45
C ALA A 29 2.33 -3.89 6.67
N ILE A 30 1.49 -2.84 6.65
CA ILE A 30 0.47 -2.59 7.69
C ILE A 30 -0.57 -3.71 7.69
N GLY A 31 -0.99 -4.18 6.50
CA GLY A 31 -1.88 -5.34 6.34
C GLY A 31 -1.30 -6.61 6.97
N ILE A 32 -0.05 -6.96 6.65
CA ILE A 32 0.66 -8.11 7.25
C ILE A 32 0.78 -7.93 8.76
N ARG A 33 1.10 -6.74 9.26
CA ARG A 33 1.17 -6.51 10.71
C ARG A 33 -0.17 -6.70 11.40
N SER A 34 -1.28 -6.41 10.72
CA SER A 34 -2.61 -6.63 11.28
C SER A 34 -3.02 -8.10 11.35
N THR A 35 -2.42 -8.98 10.54
CA THR A 35 -2.66 -10.44 10.66
C THR A 35 -2.00 -11.04 11.89
N ALA A 36 -1.01 -10.35 12.48
CA ALA A 36 -0.40 -10.71 13.75
C ALA A 36 -1.24 -10.29 14.96
N MET A 37 -2.44 -9.74 14.77
CA MET A 37 -3.39 -9.50 15.86
C MET A 37 -4.14 -10.77 16.16
N VAL A 38 -3.70 -11.46 17.19
CA VAL A 38 -4.17 -12.79 17.59
C VAL A 38 -4.66 -12.72 19.03
N GLU A 39 -5.72 -13.46 19.33
CA GLU A 39 -6.25 -13.69 20.67
C GLU A 39 -6.17 -15.19 20.98
N THR A 40 -5.70 -15.52 22.17
CA THR A 40 -5.61 -16.91 22.64
C THR A 40 -6.97 -17.37 23.15
N GLY A 41 -7.51 -18.42 22.53
CA GLY A 41 -8.78 -19.02 22.95
C GLY A 41 -8.67 -19.81 24.25
N PRO A 42 -9.81 -20.22 24.85
CA PRO A 42 -9.85 -21.08 26.04
C PRO A 42 -9.16 -22.44 25.86
N ASP A 43 -9.00 -22.86 24.61
CA ASP A 43 -8.30 -24.08 24.18
C ASP A 43 -6.79 -23.86 23.97
N GLY A 44 -6.27 -22.67 24.29
CA GLY A 44 -4.86 -22.31 24.12
C GLY A 44 -4.45 -22.05 22.66
N VAL A 45 -5.41 -22.02 21.74
CA VAL A 45 -5.15 -21.82 20.30
C VAL A 45 -5.30 -20.34 19.95
N ASP A 46 -4.25 -19.77 19.38
CA ASP A 46 -4.25 -18.40 18.86
C ASP A 46 -5.08 -18.27 17.59
N ARG A 47 -6.03 -17.34 17.59
CA ARG A 47 -6.88 -17.02 16.43
C ARG A 47 -6.81 -15.53 16.09
N MET A 48 -6.74 -15.23 14.80
CA MET A 48 -6.75 -13.84 14.35
C MET A 48 -8.04 -13.15 14.78
N THR A 49 -7.92 -11.97 15.37
CA THR A 49 -9.05 -11.20 15.85
C THR A 49 -9.89 -10.69 14.67
N ALA A 50 -11.20 -10.48 14.89
CA ALA A 50 -12.06 -9.90 13.87
C ALA A 50 -11.55 -8.52 13.41
N ALA A 51 -11.05 -7.71 14.35
CA ALA A 51 -10.46 -6.39 14.07
C ALA A 51 -9.15 -6.49 13.26
N GLY A 52 -8.31 -7.49 13.53
CA GLY A 52 -7.12 -7.80 12.74
C GLY A 52 -7.50 -8.18 11.31
N ARG A 53 -8.50 -9.05 11.15
CA ARG A 53 -9.00 -9.50 9.85
C ARG A 53 -9.55 -8.36 9.00
N VAL A 54 -10.40 -7.50 9.58
CA VAL A 54 -10.99 -6.37 8.85
C VAL A 54 -9.91 -5.42 8.35
N ARG A 55 -8.92 -5.11 9.20
CA ARG A 55 -7.81 -4.23 8.83
C ARG A 55 -6.91 -4.83 7.75
N ALA A 56 -6.62 -6.13 7.83
CA ALA A 56 -5.84 -6.84 6.83
C ALA A 56 -6.53 -6.79 5.47
N VAL A 57 -7.82 -7.14 5.43
CA VAL A 57 -8.63 -7.11 4.20
C VAL A 57 -8.71 -5.70 3.63
N ALA A 58 -8.88 -4.67 4.47
CA ALA A 58 -8.89 -3.28 4.02
C ALA A 58 -7.56 -2.87 3.38
N CYS A 59 -6.41 -3.15 4.02
CA CYS A 59 -5.09 -2.84 3.47
C CYS A 59 -4.81 -3.59 2.16
N PHE A 60 -5.04 -4.90 2.12
CA PHE A 60 -4.84 -5.67 0.90
C PHE A 60 -5.80 -5.26 -0.21
N GLY A 61 -7.05 -4.91 0.13
CA GLY A 61 -8.04 -4.40 -0.80
C GLY A 61 -7.60 -3.09 -1.45
N VAL A 62 -7.07 -2.14 -0.66
CA VAL A 62 -6.53 -0.87 -1.18
C VAL A 62 -5.33 -1.13 -2.11
N VAL A 63 -4.42 -2.01 -1.72
CA VAL A 63 -3.25 -2.38 -2.55
C VAL A 63 -3.70 -2.99 -3.88
N LEU A 64 -4.63 -3.94 -3.84
CA LEU A 64 -5.18 -4.57 -5.05
C LEU A 64 -5.91 -3.55 -5.94
N ALA A 65 -6.71 -2.66 -5.35
CA ALA A 65 -7.42 -1.62 -6.10
C ALA A 65 -6.45 -0.66 -6.81
N ALA A 66 -5.39 -0.22 -6.12
CA ALA A 66 -4.39 0.65 -6.69
C ALA A 66 -3.58 -0.04 -7.81
N VAL A 67 -3.19 -1.30 -7.63
CA VAL A 67 -2.52 -2.10 -8.67
C VAL A 67 -3.44 -2.30 -9.88
N ALA A 68 -4.69 -2.69 -9.65
CA ALA A 68 -5.67 -2.88 -10.72
C ALA A 68 -5.94 -1.57 -11.48
N ALA A 69 -6.11 -0.45 -10.77
CA ALA A 69 -6.27 0.86 -11.39
C ALA A 69 -5.06 1.24 -12.25
N GLY A 70 -3.85 1.02 -11.74
CA GLY A 70 -2.61 1.25 -12.50
C GLY A 70 -2.51 0.39 -13.76
N ILE A 71 -2.84 -0.90 -13.65
CA ILE A 71 -2.85 -1.82 -14.79
C ILE A 71 -3.90 -1.37 -15.82
N VAL A 72 -5.14 -1.11 -15.39
CA VAL A 72 -6.22 -0.66 -16.27
C VAL A 72 -5.81 0.62 -17.00
N TRP A 73 -5.23 1.59 -16.28
CA TRP A 73 -4.75 2.84 -16.87
C TRP A 73 -3.69 2.62 -17.96
N ILE A 74 -2.71 1.75 -17.69
CA ILE A 74 -1.65 1.41 -18.65
C ILE A 74 -2.24 0.70 -19.87
N VAL A 75 -3.17 -0.22 -19.66
CA VAL A 75 -3.79 -1.02 -20.73
C VAL A 75 -4.79 -0.19 -21.55
N SER A 76 -5.49 0.77 -20.95
CA SER A 76 -6.50 1.60 -21.62
C SER A 76 -5.92 2.74 -22.46
N GLY A 77 -4.59 2.80 -22.62
CA GLY A 77 -3.92 3.77 -23.46
C GLY A 77 -3.26 4.93 -22.74
N GLY A 78 -3.42 5.07 -21.41
CA GLY A 78 -2.69 6.05 -20.60
C GLY A 78 -2.67 7.48 -21.19
N HIS A 79 -3.85 8.11 -21.28
CA HIS A 79 -4.01 9.48 -21.76
C HIS A 79 -4.85 10.29 -20.77
#